data_AF-A0A933QFK7-F1
#
_entry.id   AF-A0A933QFK7-F1
#
_cell.length_a   1.000
_cell.length_b   1.000
_cell.length_c   1.000
_cell.angle_alpha   90.00
_cell.angle_beta   90.00
_cell.angle_gamma   90.00
#
_symmetry.space_group_name_H-M   'P 1'
#
loop_
_entity.id
_entity.type
_entity.pdbx_description
1 polymer ?
#
loop_
_entity_poly.entity_id
_entity_poly.type
_entity_poly.pdbx_seq_one_letter_code
_entity_poly.pdbx_strand_id
1 'polypeptide(L)'
;MVKASAPTAAATPPSFESALQELEAIVQAMETGNAPLEESLAAYERGIALLRHCQETLGAAERKLQILENGVLHDLDATDSNSADN
;
A
#
# COMPACT_ATOMS: atom_id res chain seq x y z
N MET A 1 -42.91 -8.33 0.93
CA MET A 1 -41.89 -7.27 1.05
C MET A 1 -40.59 -7.87 1.59
N VAL A 2 -39.83 -8.60 0.77
CA VAL A 2 -38.47 -9.02 1.15
C VAL A 2 -37.63 -8.93 -0.12
N LYS A 3 -36.65 -8.01 -0.13
CA LYS A 3 -35.53 -8.12 -1.05
C LYS A 3 -34.25 -8.16 -0.23
N ALA A 4 -33.47 -9.17 -0.53
CA ALA A 4 -32.41 -9.75 0.26
C ALA A 4 -31.25 -8.80 0.53
N SER A 5 -30.70 -8.98 1.73
CA SER A 5 -29.39 -8.53 2.15
C SER A 5 -28.29 -9.26 1.36
N ALA A 6 -27.37 -8.48 0.79
CA ALA A 6 -25.97 -8.85 0.59
C ALA A 6 -25.18 -7.58 0.21
N PRO A 7 -23.98 -7.39 0.78
CA PRO A 7 -22.84 -7.66 -0.09
C PRO A 7 -21.78 -8.49 0.64
N THR A 8 -21.57 -9.71 0.18
CA THR A 8 -20.28 -10.39 0.33
C THR A 8 -19.51 -10.11 -0.96
N ALA A 9 -18.86 -8.94 -1.03
CA ALA A 9 -17.81 -8.71 -2.00
C ALA A 9 -16.51 -9.09 -1.31
N ALA A 10 -15.93 -10.23 -1.72
CA ALA A 10 -14.57 -10.59 -1.36
C ALA A 10 -13.66 -9.41 -1.76
N ALA A 11 -13.15 -8.71 -0.73
CA ALA A 11 -12.47 -7.45 -0.89
C ALA A 11 -11.12 -7.68 -1.57
N THR A 12 -11.01 -7.30 -2.84
CA THR A 12 -9.71 -6.96 -3.42
C THR A 12 -9.03 -5.98 -2.46
N PRO A 13 -7.75 -6.18 -2.11
CA PRO A 13 -7.05 -5.21 -1.28
C PRO A 13 -7.18 -3.82 -1.93
N PRO A 14 -7.51 -2.78 -1.15
CA PRO A 14 -7.67 -1.44 -1.71
C PRO A 14 -6.37 -1.04 -2.43
N SER A 15 -6.50 -0.35 -3.55
CA SER A 15 -5.32 0.27 -4.19
C SER A 15 -4.66 1.23 -3.20
N PHE A 16 -3.37 1.50 -3.39
CA PHE A 16 -2.64 2.47 -2.55
C PHE A 16 -3.39 3.80 -2.43
N GLU A 17 -3.80 4.37 -3.56
CA GLU A 17 -4.54 5.63 -3.62
C GLU A 17 -5.86 5.57 -2.85
N SER A 18 -6.61 4.46 -2.97
CA SER A 18 -7.87 4.29 -2.26
C SER A 18 -7.66 4.16 -0.76
N ALA A 19 -6.61 3.45 -0.33
CA ALA A 19 -6.29 3.29 1.09
C ALA A 19 -5.82 4.61 1.70
N LEU A 20 -5.06 5.41 0.95
CA LEU A 20 -4.61 6.74 1.35
C LEU A 20 -5.80 7.70 1.50
N GLN A 21 -6.70 7.76 0.53
CA GLN A 21 -7.92 8.58 0.61
C GLN A 21 -8.80 8.20 1.81
N GLU A 22 -8.96 6.91 2.07
CA GLU A 22 -9.73 6.44 3.24
C GLU A 22 -9.05 6.86 4.54
N LEU A 23 -7.72 6.77 4.62
CA LEU A 23 -6.95 7.19 5.79
C LEU A 23 -7.08 8.70 6.04
N GLU A 24 -6.98 9.53 4.98
CA GLU A 24 -7.18 10.98 5.07
C GLU A 24 -8.58 11.33 5.59
N ALA A 25 -9.61 10.65 5.07
CA ALA A 25 -10.98 10.85 5.53
C ALA A 25 -11.16 10.48 7.01
N ILE A 26 -10.53 9.39 7.46
CA ILE A 26 -10.53 8.97 8.87
C ILE A 26 -9.85 10.02 9.75
N VAL A 27 -8.66 10.49 9.36
CA VAL A 27 -7.93 11.52 10.10
C VAL A 27 -8.77 12.80 10.21
N GLN A 28 -9.35 13.25 9.09
CA GLN A 28 -10.21 14.42 9.08
C GLN A 28 -11.43 14.25 9.99
N ALA A 29 -12.05 13.07 10.00
CA ALA A 29 -13.16 12.76 10.90
C ALA A 29 -12.71 12.81 12.38
N MET A 30 -11.55 12.26 12.71
CA MET A 30 -10.99 12.30 14.06
C MET A 30 -10.67 13.73 14.53
N GLU A 31 -10.20 14.60 13.62
CA GLU A 31 -9.90 16.01 13.91
C GLU A 31 -11.14 16.84 14.26
N THR A 32 -12.32 16.47 13.74
CA THR A 32 -13.57 17.16 14.11
C THR A 32 -13.97 16.95 15.56
N GLY A 33 -13.40 15.94 16.25
CA GLY A 33 -13.49 15.78 17.71
C GLY A 33 -14.87 15.48 18.28
N ASN A 34 -15.88 15.21 17.44
CA ASN A 34 -17.27 15.05 17.85
C ASN A 34 -17.75 13.57 17.84
N ALA A 35 -16.83 12.63 17.62
CA ALA A 35 -17.14 11.21 17.59
C ALA A 35 -17.15 10.62 19.02
N PRO A 36 -18.09 9.70 19.33
CA PRO A 36 -18.04 8.95 20.57
C PRO A 36 -16.77 8.08 20.66
N LEU A 37 -16.42 7.66 21.88
CA LEU A 37 -15.19 6.92 22.15
C LEU A 37 -15.07 5.63 21.33
N GLU A 38 -16.15 4.86 21.19
CA GLU A 38 -16.15 3.63 20.40
C GLU A 38 -15.87 3.90 18.92
N GLU A 39 -16.48 4.94 18.33
CA GLU A 39 -16.21 5.34 16.95
C GLU A 39 -14.78 5.83 16.78
N SER A 40 -14.24 6.56 17.75
CA SER A 40 -12.85 7.03 17.74
C SER A 40 -11.86 5.86 17.79
N LEU A 41 -12.15 4.82 18.58
CA LEU A 41 -11.34 3.60 18.64
C LEU A 41 -11.41 2.81 17.34
N ALA A 42 -12.61 2.64 16.77
CA ALA A 42 -12.79 1.97 15.48
C ALA A 42 -12.07 2.71 14.34
N ALA A 43 -12.17 4.04 14.31
CA ALA A 43 -11.47 4.90 13.37
C ALA A 43 -9.95 4.74 13.50
N TYR A 44 -9.43 4.71 14.73
CA TYR A 44 -8.00 4.51 14.99
C TYR A 44 -7.52 3.13 14.51
N GLU A 45 -8.22 2.05 14.85
CA GLU A 45 -7.87 0.70 14.41
C GLU A 45 -7.85 0.58 12.88
N ARG A 46 -8.87 1.15 12.22
CA ARG A 46 -8.95 1.19 10.77
C ARG A 46 -7.81 2.01 10.17
N GLY A 47 -7.49 3.16 10.75
CA GLY A 47 -6.37 4.01 10.34
C GLY A 47 -5.02 3.28 10.42
N ILE A 48 -4.77 2.53 11.50
CA ILE A 48 -3.55 1.71 11.64
C ILE A 48 -3.49 0.61 10.58
N ALA A 49 -4.61 -0.05 10.28
CA ALA A 49 -4.65 -1.07 9.23
C ALA A 49 -4.34 -0.47 7.84
N LEU A 50 -4.91 0.68 7.51
CA LEU A 50 -4.64 1.38 6.24
C LEU A 50 -3.19 1.85 6.15
N LEU A 51 -2.65 2.41 7.23
CA LEU A 51 -1.25 2.84 7.28
C LEU A 51 -0.29 1.68 7.00
N ARG A 52 -0.52 0.52 7.63
CA ARG A 52 0.28 -0.69 7.38
C ARG A 52 0.20 -1.13 5.93
N HIS A 53 -0.99 -1.17 5.35
CA HIS A 53 -1.20 -1.51 3.95
C HIS A 53 -0.43 -0.58 3.00
N CYS A 54 -0.47 0.73 3.26
CA CYS A 54 0.29 1.71 2.48
C CYS A 54 1.81 1.47 2.58
N GLN A 55 2.33 1.23 3.78
CA GLN A 55 3.75 0.94 4.00
C GLN A 55 4.20 -0.34 3.29
N GLU A 56 3.40 -1.41 3.38
CA GLU A 56 3.69 -2.68 2.71
C GLU A 56 3.69 -2.54 1.19
N THR A 57 2.74 -1.76 0.65
CA THR A 57 2.64 -1.49 -0.78
C THR A 57 3.86 -0.70 -1.29
N LEU A 58 4.27 0.35 -0.58
CA LEU A 58 5.47 1.13 -0.91
C LEU A 58 6.74 0.28 -0.81
N GLY A 59 6.89 -0.50 0.26
CA GLY A 59 8.03 -1.39 0.41
C GLY A 59 8.09 -2.47 -0.67
N ALA A 60 6.94 -2.95 -1.17
CA ALA A 60 6.89 -3.88 -2.29
C ALA A 60 7.32 -3.22 -3.61
N ALA A 61 6.93 -1.96 -3.83
CA ALA A 61 7.36 -1.18 -4.98
C ALA A 61 8.88 -0.92 -4.95
N GLU A 62 9.42 -0.53 -3.79
CA GLU A 62 10.85 -0.28 -3.59
C GLU A 62 11.69 -1.54 -3.82
N ARG A 63 11.26 -2.70 -3.29
CA ARG A 63 11.92 -3.98 -3.57
C ARG A 63 11.94 -4.32 -5.06
N LYS A 64 10.86 -4.04 -5.79
CA LYS A 64 10.82 -4.25 -7.25
C LYS A 64 11.82 -3.35 -7.96
N LEU A 65 11.92 -2.07 -7.57
CA LEU A 65 12.91 -1.14 -8.12
C LEU A 65 14.33 -1.62 -7.87
N GLN A 66 14.63 -2.08 -6.65
CA GLN A 66 15.95 -2.62 -6.31
C GLN A 66 16.33 -3.85 -7.15
N ILE A 67 15.38 -4.75 -7.41
CA ILE A 67 15.62 -5.92 -8.27
C ILE A 67 15.90 -5.48 -9.72
N LEU A 68 15.16 -4.50 -10.22
CA LEU A 68 15.37 -3.94 -11.56
C LEU A 68 16.75 -3.27 -11.67
N GLU A 69 17.14 -2.46 -10.69
CA GLU A 69 18.44 -1.78 -10.66
C GLU A 69 19.60 -2.78 -10.58
N ASN A 70 19.51 -3.78 -9.70
CA ASN A 70 20.54 -4.82 -9.58
C ASN A 70 20.63 -5.71 -10.83
N GLY A 71 19.50 -5.99 -11.49
CA GLY A 71 19.48 -6.74 -12.75
C GLY A 71 20.11 -5.96 -13.89
N VAL A 72 19.81 -4.66 -13.99
CA VAL A 72 20.40 -3.76 -15.00
C VAL A 72 21.90 -3.55 -14.76
N LEU A 73 22.34 -3.43 -13.50
CA LEU A 73 23.75 -3.23 -13.18
C LEU A 73 24.60 -4.48 -13.53
N HIS A 74 24.07 -5.68 -13.29
CA HIS A 74 24.76 -6.93 -13.62
C HIS A 74 24.90 -7.14 -15.14
N ASP A 75 23.92 -6.71 -15.94
CA ASP A 75 23.99 -6.82 -17.40
C ASP A 75 25.05 -5.89 -18.03
N LEU A 76 25.41 -4.79 -17.36
CA LEU A 76 26.46 -3.86 -17.81
C LEU A 76 27.87 -4.34 -17.43
N ASP A 77 28.02 -4.92 -16.24
CA ASP A 77 29.31 -5.48 -15.77
C ASP A 77 29.72 -6.75 -16.55
N ALA A 78 28.76 -7.51 -17.10
CA ALA A 78 29.03 -8.73 -17.86
C ALA A 78 29.65 -8.48 -19.26
N THR A 79 29.61 -7.24 -19.76
CA THR A 79 30.05 -6.92 -21.13
C THR A 79 31.46 -6.33 -21.27
N ASP A 80 32.15 -5.97 -20.18
CA ASP A 80 33.47 -5.31 -20.25
C ASP A 80 34.68 -6.23 -20.04
N SER A 81 34.50 -7.56 -19.90
CA SER A 81 35.61 -8.50 -19.68
C SER A 81 36.16 -9.19 -20.95
N ASN A 82 35.76 -8.80 -22.17
CA ASN A 82 36.22 -9.46 -23.40
C ASN A 82 36.86 -8.51 -24.43
N SER A 83 37.99 -7.88 -24.07
CA SER A 83 38.96 -7.38 -25.06
C SER A 83 40.29 -6.98 -24.41
N ALA A 84 41.14 -7.94 -24.07
CA ALA A 84 42.57 -7.70 -23.88
C ALA A 84 43.41 -8.99 -24.04
N ASP A 85 43.17 -9.76 -25.10
CA ASP A 85 44.11 -10.79 -25.56
C ASP A 85 44.16 -10.76 -27.09
N ASN A 86 45.06 -9.93 -27.63
CA ASN A 86 45.80 -10.16 -28.88
C ASN A 86 46.98 -9.19 -29.00
#